data_AF-A0A7J4SM08-F1
#
_entry.id   AF-A0A7J4SM08-F1
#
_cell.length_a   1.000
_cell.length_b   1.000
_cell.length_c   1.000
_cell.angle_alpha   90.00
_cell.angle_beta   90.00
_cell.angle_gamma   90.00
#
_symmetry.space_group_name_H-M   'P 1'
#
loop_
_entity.id
_entity.type
_entity.pdbx_description
1 polymer ?
#
loop_
_entity_poly.entity_id
_entity_poly.type
_entity_poly.pdbx_seq_one_letter_code
_entity_poly.pdbx_strand_id
1 'polypeptide(L)'
;IFDLDADHLHSFSSEGSTYAEMLYACKNELWKLLDFLTEDFSFQNLEIVFSGGRGYHVHVRHDAIRELDRSARREVVDYILGAGIELETIVQTETVSGIGLKNPTKKRSVGAGGGWDKRVHSAILER
;
A
#
# COMPACT_ATOMS: atom_id res chain seq x y z
N ILE A 1 -15.65 -3.25 -4.38
CA ILE A 1 -15.44 -4.34 -3.42
C ILE A 1 -14.03 -4.82 -3.63
N PHE A 2 -13.28 -4.99 -2.55
CA PHE A 2 -12.00 -5.68 -2.54
C PHE A 2 -12.22 -7.08 -1.96
N ASP A 3 -11.57 -8.07 -2.55
CA ASP A 3 -11.62 -9.47 -2.13
C ASP A 3 -10.19 -9.92 -1.80
N LEU A 4 -10.00 -10.40 -0.58
CA LEU A 4 -8.73 -10.89 -0.07
C LEU A 4 -8.89 -12.38 0.19
N ASP A 5 -8.12 -13.20 -0.52
CA ASP A 5 -8.03 -14.64 -0.30
C ASP A 5 -6.62 -15.02 0.16
N ALA A 6 -6.52 -15.73 1.29
CA ALA A 6 -5.25 -16.20 1.84
C ALA A 6 -4.50 -17.12 0.87
N ASP A 7 -5.19 -17.86 0.01
CA ASP A 7 -4.57 -18.74 -1.00
C ASP A 7 -3.74 -17.95 -2.03
N HIS A 8 -4.06 -16.68 -2.23
CA HIS A 8 -3.39 -15.80 -3.20
C HIS A 8 -2.24 -14.99 -2.58
N LEU A 9 -1.97 -15.15 -1.29
CA LEU A 9 -0.88 -14.45 -0.63
C LEU A 9 0.45 -15.15 -0.89
N HIS A 10 1.42 -14.40 -1.42
CA HIS A 10 2.77 -14.90 -1.72
C HIS A 10 3.49 -15.55 -0.53
N SER A 11 3.14 -15.17 0.69
CA SER A 11 3.68 -15.75 1.93
C SER A 11 3.27 -17.22 2.16
N PHE A 12 2.30 -17.74 1.39
CA PHE A 12 1.82 -19.12 1.49
C PHE A 12 2.02 -19.85 0.17
N SER A 13 3.26 -20.15 -0.15
CA SER A 13 3.58 -21.15 -1.17
C SER A 13 3.36 -22.56 -0.61
N SER A 14 2.07 -22.95 -0.51
CA SER A 14 1.50 -24.31 -0.55
C SER A 14 2.08 -25.50 0.24
N GLU A 15 3.19 -25.40 0.99
CA GLU A 15 3.68 -26.50 1.82
C GLU A 15 4.13 -26.01 3.21
N GLY A 16 3.38 -26.38 4.25
CA GLY A 16 3.84 -26.32 5.65
C GLY A 16 3.15 -25.29 6.55
N SER A 17 2.36 -24.35 6.04
CA SER A 17 1.66 -23.36 6.87
C SER A 17 0.35 -23.90 7.43
N THR A 18 0.09 -23.60 8.70
CA THR A 18 -1.17 -23.91 9.36
C THR A 18 -2.28 -22.97 8.90
N TYR A 19 -3.52 -23.43 9.02
CA TYR A 19 -4.70 -22.60 8.75
C TYR A 19 -4.74 -21.31 9.59
N ALA A 20 -4.28 -21.38 10.84
CA ALA A 20 -4.21 -20.21 11.72
C ALA A 20 -3.22 -19.15 11.20
N GLU A 21 -2.07 -19.58 10.70
CA GLU A 21 -1.07 -18.68 10.10
C GLU A 21 -1.60 -18.03 8.81
N MET A 22 -2.31 -18.81 7.97
CA MET A 22 -2.97 -18.28 6.77
C MET A 22 -3.97 -17.18 7.11
N LEU A 23 -4.86 -17.43 8.09
CA LEU A 23 -5.83 -16.43 8.53
C LEU A 23 -5.17 -15.20 9.16
N TYR A 24 -4.10 -15.40 9.94
CA TYR A 24 -3.36 -14.32 10.57
C TYR A 24 -2.75 -13.38 9.52
N ALA A 25 -2.07 -13.93 8.52
CA ALA A 25 -1.48 -13.14 7.46
C ALA A 25 -2.53 -12.48 6.56
N CYS A 26 -3.62 -13.18 6.22
CA CYS A 26 -4.74 -12.57 5.50
C CYS A 26 -5.33 -11.37 6.25
N LYS A 27 -5.45 -11.49 7.58
CA LYS A 27 -5.84 -10.37 8.43
C LYS A 27 -4.82 -9.22 8.42
N ASN A 28 -3.52 -9.50 8.34
CA ASN A 28 -2.50 -8.46 8.21
C ASN A 28 -2.59 -7.72 6.88
N GLU A 29 -2.83 -8.43 5.78
CA GLU A 29 -3.07 -7.80 4.48
C GLU A 29 -4.37 -6.99 4.45
N LEU A 30 -5.41 -7.46 5.15
CA LEU A 30 -6.63 -6.68 5.38
C LEU A 30 -6.30 -5.36 6.07
N TRP A 31 -5.50 -5.36 7.14
CA TRP A 31 -5.12 -4.13 7.82
C TRP A 31 -4.39 -3.15 6.92
N LYS A 32 -3.47 -3.63 6.08
CA LYS A 32 -2.78 -2.79 5.09
C LYS A 32 -3.77 -2.19 4.10
N LEU A 33 -4.69 -3.00 3.55
CA LEU A 33 -5.74 -2.48 2.66
C LEU A 33 -6.56 -1.40 3.33
N LEU A 34 -7.04 -1.64 4.56
CA LEU A 34 -7.85 -0.67 5.28
C LEU A 34 -7.10 0.64 5.49
N ASP A 35 -5.82 0.57 5.82
CA ASP A 35 -4.95 1.74 5.96
C ASP A 35 -4.86 2.55 4.65
N PHE A 36 -4.70 1.91 3.49
CA PHE A 36 -4.77 2.62 2.20
C PHE A 36 -6.13 3.29 1.99
N LEU A 37 -7.23 2.55 2.22
CA LEU A 37 -8.57 3.06 1.99
C LEU A 37 -8.90 4.25 2.90
N THR A 38 -8.38 4.28 4.13
CA THR A 38 -8.62 5.36 5.09
C THR A 38 -7.63 6.52 4.95
N GLU A 39 -6.33 6.24 4.88
CA GLU A 39 -5.28 7.28 4.93
C GLU A 39 -5.07 7.95 3.57
N ASP A 40 -5.15 7.17 2.48
CA ASP A 40 -4.81 7.69 1.15
C ASP A 40 -6.07 8.11 0.38
N PHE A 41 -7.13 7.29 0.45
CA PHE A 41 -8.39 7.56 -0.25
C PHE A 41 -9.44 8.27 0.60
N SER A 42 -9.20 8.44 1.91
CA SER A 42 -10.14 9.09 2.83
C SER A 42 -11.53 8.46 2.82
N PHE A 43 -11.66 7.17 2.47
CA PHE A 43 -12.94 6.49 2.50
C PHE A 43 -13.37 6.23 3.94
N GLN A 44 -14.64 6.50 4.20
CA GLN A 44 -15.30 6.28 5.48
C GLN A 44 -16.37 5.19 5.34
N ASN A 45 -16.83 4.66 6.48
CA ASN A 45 -17.92 3.67 6.54
C ASN A 45 -17.64 2.39 5.72
N LEU A 46 -16.42 1.84 5.88
CA LEU A 46 -16.04 0.57 5.27
C LEU A 46 -16.79 -0.59 5.95
N GLU A 47 -17.43 -1.44 5.15
CA GLU A 47 -18.04 -2.67 5.62
C GLU A 47 -17.08 -3.83 5.33
N ILE A 48 -16.70 -4.56 6.38
CA ILE A 48 -15.75 -5.68 6.31
C ILE A 48 -16.52 -6.96 6.62
N VAL A 49 -16.43 -7.93 5.72
CA VAL A 49 -17.12 -9.21 5.81
C VAL A 49 -16.09 -10.32 5.76
N PHE A 50 -16.14 -11.24 6.72
CA PHE A 50 -15.37 -12.49 6.62
C PHE A 50 -16.04 -13.42 5.61
N SER A 51 -15.29 -13.94 4.64
CA SER A 51 -15.85 -14.77 3.57
C SER A 51 -16.28 -16.17 4.03
N GLY A 52 -15.98 -16.54 5.29
CA GLY A 52 -16.37 -17.80 5.90
C GLY A 52 -15.35 -18.93 5.73
N GLY A 53 -14.30 -18.71 4.93
CA GLY A 53 -13.21 -19.65 4.74
C GLY A 53 -11.87 -19.00 5.00
N ARG A 54 -11.29 -18.36 3.98
CA ARG A 54 -9.87 -18.01 3.96
C ARG A 54 -9.62 -16.54 3.66
N GLY A 55 -10.64 -15.70 3.84
CA GLY A 55 -10.58 -14.36 3.28
C GLY A 55 -11.56 -13.34 3.84
N TYR A 56 -11.48 -12.14 3.29
CA TYR A 56 -12.31 -11.00 3.66
C TYR A 56 -12.76 -10.21 2.42
N HIS A 57 -13.99 -9.70 2.46
CA HIS A 57 -14.48 -8.71 1.53
C HIS A 57 -14.52 -7.34 2.20
N VAL A 58 -14.01 -6.31 1.52
CA VAL A 58 -14.13 -4.92 1.94
C VAL A 58 -15.03 -4.17 0.96
N HIS A 59 -16.16 -3.70 1.48
CA HIS A 59 -17.13 -2.91 0.77
C HIS A 59 -16.88 -1.43 1.06
N VAL A 60 -16.46 -0.70 0.03
CA VAL A 60 -16.47 0.76 0.02
C VAL A 60 -17.82 1.22 -0.51
N ARG A 61 -18.55 2.04 0.25
CA ARG A 61 -19.82 2.64 -0.17
C ARG A 61 -19.70 4.16 -0.13
N HIS A 62 -19.20 4.73 -1.22
CA HIS A 62 -19.02 6.17 -1.38
C HIS A 62 -19.60 6.61 -2.73
N ASP A 63 -20.21 7.79 -2.83
CA ASP A 63 -20.86 8.20 -4.07
C ASP A 63 -19.85 8.44 -5.21
N ALA A 64 -18.68 8.99 -4.88
CA ALA A 64 -17.59 9.21 -5.84
C ALA A 64 -17.09 7.93 -6.55
N ILE A 65 -17.28 6.74 -5.96
CA ILE A 65 -16.83 5.48 -6.58
C ILE A 65 -17.86 4.85 -7.52
N ARG A 66 -19.08 5.41 -7.59
CA ARG A 66 -20.17 4.87 -8.41
C ARG A 66 -19.89 5.06 -9.91
N GLU A 67 -19.22 6.14 -10.26
CA GLU A 67 -18.89 6.51 -11.65
C GLU A 67 -17.61 5.84 -12.16
N LEU A 68 -16.82 5.23 -11.28
CA LEU A 68 -15.58 4.56 -11.67
C LEU A 68 -15.88 3.35 -12.54
N ASP A 69 -15.37 3.41 -13.76
CA ASP A 69 -15.38 2.30 -14.70
C ASP A 69 -14.33 1.24 -14.31
N ARG A 70 -14.21 0.20 -15.15
CA ARG A 70 -13.26 -0.89 -14.91
C ARG A 70 -11.80 -0.41 -14.91
N SER A 71 -11.46 0.56 -15.75
CA SER A 71 -10.09 1.07 -15.87
C SER A 71 -9.72 1.89 -14.64
N ALA A 72 -10.58 2.81 -14.22
CA ALA A 72 -10.35 3.63 -13.04
C ALA A 72 -10.30 2.78 -11.76
N ARG A 73 -11.11 1.71 -11.67
CA ARG A 73 -11.01 0.72 -10.58
C ARG A 73 -9.68 -0.04 -10.60
N ARG A 74 -9.12 -0.30 -11.78
CA ARG A 74 -7.81 -0.95 -11.92
C ARG A 74 -6.71 -0.03 -11.39
N GLU A 75 -6.73 1.25 -11.74
CA GLU A 75 -5.74 2.22 -11.24
C GLU A 75 -5.72 2.30 -9.70
N VAL A 76 -6.89 2.22 -9.05
CA VAL A 76 -6.97 2.15 -7.58
C VAL A 76 -6.27 0.90 -7.03
N VAL A 77 -6.46 -0.26 -7.68
CA VAL A 77 -5.80 -1.51 -7.29
C VAL A 77 -4.29 -1.40 -7.52
N ASP A 78 -3.87 -0.87 -8.67
CA ASP A 78 -2.47 -0.72 -9.03
C ASP A 78 -1.74 0.21 -8.06
N TYR A 79 -2.40 1.30 -7.63
CA TYR A 79 -1.91 2.17 -6.57
C TYR A 79 -1.72 1.43 -5.23
N ILE A 80 -2.71 0.65 -4.78
CA ILE A 80 -2.63 -0.11 -3.52
C ILE A 80 -1.52 -1.16 -3.57
N LEU A 81 -1.35 -1.82 -4.72
CA LEU A 81 -0.28 -2.81 -4.93
C LEU A 81 1.10 -2.17 -5.14
N GLY A 82 1.17 -0.85 -5.28
CA GLY A 82 2.40 -0.13 -5.62
C GLY A 82 2.94 -0.48 -7.00
N ALA A 83 2.07 -0.90 -7.92
CA ALA A 83 2.46 -1.27 -9.28
C ALA A 83 2.96 -0.02 -10.03
N GLY A 84 4.13 -0.14 -10.67
CA GLY A 84 4.75 0.95 -11.42
C GLY A 84 5.45 2.01 -10.55
N ILE A 85 5.66 1.75 -9.27
CA ILE A 85 6.43 2.62 -8.38
C ILE A 85 7.90 2.29 -8.50
N GLU A 86 8.67 3.26 -8.98
CA GLU A 86 10.13 3.18 -9.10
C GLU A 86 10.80 3.96 -7.97
N LEU A 87 11.98 3.55 -7.54
CA LEU A 87 12.70 4.24 -6.45
C LEU A 87 13.01 5.70 -6.82
N GLU A 88 13.24 5.95 -8.10
CA GLU A 88 13.53 7.25 -8.68
C GLU A 88 12.34 8.21 -8.62
N THR A 89 11.10 7.71 -8.52
CA THR A 89 9.91 8.57 -8.40
C THR A 89 9.70 9.05 -6.97
N ILE A 90 10.18 8.29 -5.97
CA ILE A 90 10.07 8.60 -4.54
C ILE A 90 11.29 9.39 -4.02
N VAL A 91 12.48 9.08 -4.55
CA VAL A 91 13.74 9.63 -4.05
C VAL A 91 14.17 10.88 -4.82
N GLN A 92 14.09 12.02 -4.16
CA GLN A 92 14.66 13.28 -4.64
C GLN A 92 16.16 13.29 -4.44
N THR A 93 16.91 13.71 -5.47
CA THR A 93 18.37 13.84 -5.41
C THR A 93 18.76 15.31 -5.58
N GLU A 94 19.33 15.89 -4.54
CA GLU A 94 19.85 17.25 -4.56
C GLU A 94 21.37 17.24 -4.54
N THR A 95 21.99 18.08 -5.36
CA THR A 95 23.43 18.33 -5.25
C THR A 95 23.65 19.35 -4.16
N VAL A 96 24.26 18.93 -3.05
CA VAL A 96 24.59 19.85 -1.97
C VAL A 96 26.02 20.35 -2.18
N SER A 97 26.14 21.65 -2.47
CA SER A 97 27.41 22.38 -2.47
C SER A 97 27.41 23.41 -1.35
N GLY A 98 28.19 23.18 -0.31
CA GLY A 98 28.40 24.12 0.78
C GLY A 98 29.72 24.89 0.61
N ILE A 99 29.80 26.09 1.20
CA ILE A 99 31.04 26.87 1.30
C ILE A 99 32.06 26.00 2.06
N GLY A 100 33.06 25.46 1.35
CA GLY A 100 34.12 24.61 1.90
C GLY A 100 34.10 23.13 1.50
N LEU A 101 33.07 22.64 0.80
CA LEU A 101 33.11 21.29 0.20
C LEU A 101 33.89 21.32 -1.13
N LYS A 102 35.02 20.60 -1.18
CA LYS A 102 35.84 20.49 -2.40
C LYS A 102 35.25 19.56 -3.46
N ASN A 103 34.29 18.69 -3.09
CA ASN A 103 33.57 17.82 -4.01
C ASN A 103 32.05 17.91 -3.77
N PRO A 104 31.22 18.13 -4.80
CA PRO A 104 29.77 18.10 -4.66
C PRO A 104 29.30 16.69 -4.25
N THR A 105 28.48 16.61 -3.21
CA THR A 105 27.90 15.35 -2.70
C THR A 105 26.42 15.30 -3.05
N LYS A 106 25.93 14.14 -3.50
CA LYS A 106 24.50 13.93 -3.79
C LYS A 106 23.79 13.57 -2.49
N LYS A 107 22.86 14.41 -2.06
CA LYS A 107 21.92 14.12 -0.97
C LYS A 107 20.70 13.45 -1.59
N ARG A 108 20.32 12.29 -1.06
CA ARG A 108 19.05 11.62 -1.39
C ARG A 108 18.07 11.86 -0.25
N SER A 109 16.89 12.35 -0.56
CA SER A 109 15.79 12.52 0.38
C SER A 109 14.52 11.91 -0.18
N VAL A 110 13.68 11.37 0.69
CA VAL A 110 12.31 11.00 0.34
C VAL A 110 11.46 12.26 0.50
N GLY A 111 10.56 12.52 -0.45
CA GLY A 111 9.62 13.62 -0.34
C GLY A 111 8.75 13.50 0.92
N ALA A 112 8.31 14.62 1.49
CA ALA A 112 7.28 14.64 2.54
C ALA A 112 5.86 14.72 1.96
N GLY A 113 5.68 14.28 0.70
CA GLY A 113 4.40 14.26 0.01
C GLY A 113 3.42 13.24 0.60
N GLY A 114 2.20 13.20 0.08
CA GLY A 114 1.21 12.18 0.42
C GLY A 114 1.47 10.83 -0.25
N GLY A 115 0.58 9.86 -0.03
CA GLY A 115 0.63 8.56 -0.67
C GLY A 115 1.93 7.78 -0.42
N TRP A 116 2.54 7.27 -1.49
CA TRP A 116 3.73 6.42 -1.39
C TRP A 116 4.99 7.11 -0.85
N ASP A 117 5.13 8.43 -1.04
CA ASP A 117 6.21 9.21 -0.41
C ASP A 117 6.09 9.15 1.12
N LYS A 118 4.90 9.47 1.65
CA LYS A 118 4.58 9.38 3.09
C LYS A 118 4.83 7.96 3.61
N ARG A 119 4.35 6.94 2.90
CA ARG A 119 4.45 5.53 3.31
C ARG A 119 5.89 5.06 3.39
N VAL A 120 6.71 5.35 2.38
CA VAL A 120 8.13 5.00 2.38
C VAL A 120 8.87 5.76 3.48
N HIS A 121 8.58 7.05 3.65
CA HIS A 121 9.16 7.86 4.71
C HIS A 121 8.84 7.28 6.11
N SER A 122 7.58 6.96 6.41
CA SER A 122 7.18 6.34 7.67
C SER A 122 7.87 4.99 7.89
N ALA A 123 7.90 4.13 6.86
CA ALA A 123 8.55 2.82 6.95
C ALA A 123 10.08 2.90 7.21
N ILE A 124 10.74 3.99 6.82
CA ILE A 124 12.15 4.22 7.12
C ILE A 124 12.34 4.67 8.57
N LEU A 125 11.43 5.49 9.11
CA LEU A 125 11.52 6.01 10.48
C LEU A 125 11.15 4.99 11.55
N GLU A 126 10.29 4.03 11.23
CA GLU A 126 9.81 2.99 12.15
C GLU A 126 10.75 1.76 12.25
N ARG A 127 11.97 1.84 11.69
CA ARG A 127 13.00 0.79 11.76
C ARG A 127 13.85 0.82 13.02
#